data_AF-A0A920ADL1-F1
#
_entry.id   AF-A0A920ADL1-F1
#
_cell.length_a   1.000
_cell.length_b   1.000
_cell.length_c   1.000
_cell.angle_alpha   90.00
_cell.angle_beta   90.00
_cell.angle_gamma   90.00
#
_symmetry.space_group_name_H-M   'P 1'
#
loop_
_entity.id
_entity.type
_entity.pdbx_description
1 polymer ?
#
loop_
_entity_poly.entity_id
_entity_poly.type
_entity_poly.pdbx_seq_one_letter_code
_entity_poly.pdbx_strand_id
1 'polypeptide(L)'
;MWAHISRFILRYKLFLLIFLLFATIFMANKAMQVQYSYEFLPLLPEDDPIYIEYQEFLGHFGQEGNVMVVGFQCDSLYQLENYNAFYDLYGQLKEIEGVEQVVSILQARNMKKNEALKSFEFKPVTSQRYETQKEVDAVAKELASLPFYRKLFYNDKNKTH
;
A
#
# COMPACT_ATOMS: atom_id res chain seq x y z
N MET A 1 -6.36 -3.89 63.94
CA MET A 1 -6.79 -4.02 62.53
C MET A 1 -5.91 -5.01 61.76
N TRP A 2 -4.60 -4.77 61.63
CA TRP A 2 -3.65 -5.66 60.93
C TRP A 2 -3.64 -7.12 61.43
N ALA A 3 -3.63 -7.35 62.75
CA ALA A 3 -3.67 -8.70 63.32
C ALA A 3 -4.96 -9.50 63.01
N HIS A 4 -6.04 -8.81 62.64
CA HIS A 4 -7.28 -9.45 62.19
C HIS A 4 -7.18 -9.89 60.72
N ILE A 5 -6.61 -9.02 59.87
CA ILE A 5 -6.35 -9.30 58.45
C ILE A 5 -5.36 -10.46 58.32
N SER A 6 -4.26 -10.46 59.08
CA SER A 6 -3.28 -11.55 59.07
C SER A 6 -3.89 -12.88 59.50
N ARG A 7 -4.75 -12.89 60.54
CA ARG A 7 -5.47 -14.10 60.97
C ARG A 7 -6.45 -14.61 59.92
N PHE A 8 -7.13 -13.71 59.21
CA PHE A 8 -8.03 -14.07 58.11
C PHE A 8 -7.28 -14.72 56.95
N ILE A 9 -6.15 -14.12 56.54
CA ILE A 9 -5.29 -14.65 55.47
C ILE A 9 -4.75 -16.03 55.84
N LEU A 10 -4.25 -16.21 57.06
CA LEU A 10 -3.72 -17.49 57.53
C LEU A 10 -4.79 -18.58 57.63
N ARG A 11 -6.02 -18.21 58.01
CA ARG A 11 -7.16 -19.15 58.15
C ARG A 11 -7.70 -19.62 56.81
N TYR A 12 -7.79 -18.74 55.81
CA TYR A 12 -8.35 -19.03 54.48
C TYR A 12 -7.28 -19.13 53.38
N LYS A 13 -6.04 -19.45 53.74
CA LYS A 13 -4.88 -19.42 52.84
C LYS A 13 -5.09 -20.15 51.51
N LEU A 14 -5.73 -21.33 51.55
CA LEU A 14 -5.96 -22.14 50.36
C LEU A 14 -6.97 -21.48 49.42
N PHE A 15 -8.07 -20.96 49.98
CA PHE A 15 -9.09 -20.25 49.22
C PHE A 15 -8.53 -18.98 48.58
N LEU A 16 -7.74 -18.20 49.33
CA LEU A 16 -7.11 -16.98 48.81
C LEU A 16 -6.06 -17.27 47.73
N LEU A 17 -5.28 -18.35 47.86
CA LEU A 17 -4.33 -18.77 46.82
C LEU A 17 -5.04 -19.23 45.55
N ILE A 18 -6.14 -19.98 45.66
CA ILE A 18 -6.94 -20.39 44.51
C ILE A 18 -7.56 -19.16 43.82
N PHE A 19 -8.12 -18.23 44.59
CA PHE A 19 -8.65 -16.98 44.06
C PHE A 19 -7.57 -16.15 43.34
N LEU A 20 -6.38 -16.02 43.95
CA LEU A 20 -5.24 -15.33 43.34
C LEU A 20 -4.82 -16.01 42.04
N LEU A 21 -4.77 -17.35 42.01
CA LEU A 21 -4.44 -18.12 40.81
C LEU A 21 -5.44 -17.83 39.68
N PHE A 22 -6.74 -17.89 39.97
CA PHE A 22 -7.78 -17.57 38.98
C PHE A 22 -7.70 -16.12 38.50
N ALA A 23 -7.50 -15.17 39.42
CA ALA A 23 -7.35 -13.75 39.06
C ALA A 23 -6.11 -13.53 38.17
N THR A 24 -5.01 -14.22 38.46
CA THR A 24 -3.78 -14.17 37.66
C THR A 24 -3.99 -14.76 36.27
N ILE A 25 -4.64 -15.93 36.16
CA ILE A 25 -4.96 -16.55 34.87
C ILE A 25 -5.89 -15.65 34.05
N PHE A 26 -6.90 -15.06 34.69
CA PHE A 26 -7.80 -14.11 34.04
C PHE A 26 -7.05 -12.88 33.52
N MET A 27 -6.19 -12.28 34.33
CA MET A 27 -5.35 -11.15 33.91
C MET A 27 -4.38 -11.54 32.79
N ALA A 28 -3.79 -12.74 32.83
CA ALA A 28 -2.94 -13.23 31.76
C ALA A 28 -3.70 -13.37 30.43
N ASN A 29 -4.93 -13.89 30.47
CA ASN A 29 -5.80 -13.95 29.29
C ASN A 29 -6.11 -12.55 28.74
N LYS A 30 -6.34 -11.56 29.63
CA LYS A 30 -6.54 -10.15 29.22
C LYS A 30 -5.28 -9.48 28.69
N ALA A 31 -4.11 -9.81 29.21
CA ALA A 31 -2.83 -9.32 28.69
C ALA A 31 -2.58 -9.80 27.26
N MET A 32 -3.02 -11.02 26.91
CA MET A 32 -2.95 -11.52 25.54
C MET A 32 -3.87 -10.78 24.56
N GLN A 33 -4.86 -10.02 25.05
CA GLN A 33 -5.78 -9.22 24.22
C GLN A 33 -5.26 -7.79 23.97
N VAL A 34 -4.06 -7.45 24.46
CA VAL A 34 -3.45 -6.14 24.21
C VAL A 34 -3.17 -5.98 22.72
N GLN A 35 -3.76 -4.95 22.12
CA GLN A 35 -3.54 -4.57 20.73
C GLN A 35 -2.54 -3.43 20.68
N TYR A 36 -1.58 -3.51 19.76
CA TYR A 36 -0.67 -2.41 19.47
C TYR A 36 -1.35 -1.52 18.41
N SER A 37 -1.53 -0.23 18.73
CA SER A 37 -1.80 0.76 17.71
C SER A 37 -0.46 1.23 17.14
N TYR A 38 -0.29 1.05 15.83
CA TYR A 38 0.87 1.57 15.07
C TYR A 38 0.53 2.87 14.34
N GLU A 39 -0.65 3.43 14.61
CA GLU A 39 -1.03 4.73 14.08
C GLU A 39 -0.25 5.82 14.82
N PHE A 40 0.16 6.85 14.07
CA PHE A 40 0.70 8.04 14.69
C PHE A 40 -0.34 8.61 15.65
N LEU A 41 0.07 8.90 16.89
CA LEU A 41 -0.82 9.51 17.87
C LEU A 41 -1.42 10.79 17.26
N PRO A 42 -2.76 10.93 17.22
CA PRO A 42 -3.35 12.16 16.74
C PRO A 42 -2.84 13.31 17.62
N LEU A 43 -2.35 14.37 16.97
CA LEU A 43 -1.84 15.55 17.67
C LEU A 43 -2.95 16.34 18.37
N LEU A 44 -4.21 16.09 17.97
CA LEU A 44 -5.40 16.76 18.45
C LEU A 44 -6.31 15.76 19.20
N PRO A 45 -7.05 16.23 20.23
CA PRO A 45 -8.12 15.46 20.84
C PRO A 45 -9.19 15.02 19.83
N GLU A 46 -9.86 13.90 20.11
CA GLU A 46 -10.91 13.35 19.22
C GLU A 46 -12.14 14.25 19.10
N ASP A 47 -12.38 15.12 20.08
CA ASP A 47 -13.48 16.09 20.13
C ASP A 47 -13.12 17.45 19.49
N ASP A 48 -11.90 17.62 18.98
CA ASP A 48 -11.50 18.84 18.27
C ASP A 48 -12.18 18.93 16.89
N PRO A 49 -12.80 20.07 16.53
CA PRO A 49 -13.50 20.22 15.26
C PRO A 49 -12.60 20.00 14.03
N ILE A 50 -11.31 20.32 14.11
CA ILE A 50 -10.35 20.11 13.02
C ILE A 50 -10.06 18.62 12.84
N TYR A 51 -10.01 17.86 13.95
CA TYR A 51 -9.85 16.41 13.88
C TYR A 51 -11.05 15.76 13.18
N ILE A 52 -12.27 16.19 13.53
CA ILE A 52 -13.51 15.68 12.91
C ILE A 52 -13.51 15.97 11.40
N GLU A 53 -13.21 17.20 11.00
CA GLU A 53 -13.13 17.59 9.58
C GLU A 53 -12.08 16.78 8.81
N TYR A 54 -10.92 16.53 9.44
CA TYR A 54 -9.88 15.68 8.86
C TYR A 54 -10.34 14.22 8.69
N GLN A 55 -11.04 13.65 9.67
CA GLN A 55 -11.59 12.29 9.56
C GLN A 55 -12.65 12.20 8.46
N GLU A 56 -13.51 13.22 8.29
CA GLU A 56 -14.46 13.28 7.18
C GLU A 56 -13.75 13.37 5.82
N PHE A 57 -12.69 14.19 5.73
CA PHE A 57 -11.85 14.26 4.54
C PHE A 57 -11.23 12.89 4.20
N LEU A 58 -10.63 12.21 5.17
CA LEU A 58 -10.10 10.85 4.98
C LEU A 58 -11.18 9.85 4.58
N GLY A 59 -12.41 9.98 5.09
CA GLY A 59 -13.54 9.15 4.69
C GLY A 59 -13.95 9.35 3.23
N HIS A 60 -13.81 10.57 2.70
CA HIS A 60 -14.14 10.89 1.31
C HIS A 60 -13.03 10.58 0.30
N PHE A 61 -11.78 10.86 0.66
CA PHE A 61 -10.64 10.79 -0.25
C PHE A 61 -9.71 9.60 0.02
N GLY A 62 -9.87 8.92 1.15
CA GLY A 62 -8.93 7.92 1.65
C GLY A 62 -7.72 8.57 2.33
N GLN A 63 -6.95 7.76 3.04
CA GLN A 63 -5.66 8.16 3.55
C GLN A 63 -4.61 8.01 2.45
N GLU A 64 -3.72 9.00 2.28
CA GLU A 64 -2.54 8.82 1.45
C GLU A 64 -1.72 7.67 2.03
N GLY A 65 -1.78 6.51 1.36
CA GLY A 65 -1.03 5.32 1.75
C GLY A 65 0.47 5.52 1.62
N ASN A 66 1.25 4.57 2.15
CA ASN A 66 2.70 4.57 2.00
C ASN A 66 3.08 4.37 0.52
N VAL A 67 3.23 5.48 -0.23
CA VAL A 67 3.67 5.43 -1.63
C VAL A 67 5.18 5.27 -1.68
N MET A 68 5.65 4.17 -2.29
CA MET A 68 7.05 3.99 -2.65
C MET A 68 7.27 4.40 -4.11
N VAL A 69 8.17 5.35 -4.34
CA VAL A 69 8.54 5.78 -5.70
C VAL A 69 9.90 5.20 -6.06
N VAL A 70 9.96 4.47 -7.17
CA VAL A 70 11.19 3.91 -7.73
C VAL A 70 11.40 4.54 -9.09
N GLY A 71 12.54 5.21 -9.27
CA GLY A 71 12.95 5.79 -10.55
C GLY A 71 14.37 5.34 -10.90
N PHE A 72 14.62 5.08 -12.17
CA PHE A 72 15.93 4.63 -12.64
C PHE A 72 16.27 5.26 -14.00
N GLN A 73 17.57 5.43 -14.24
CA GLN A 73 18.07 5.88 -15.52
C GLN A 73 18.48 4.67 -16.35
N CYS A 74 17.92 4.53 -17.55
CA CYS A 74 18.21 3.40 -18.42
C CYS A 74 18.10 3.81 -19.89
N ASP A 75 19.23 3.75 -20.59
CA ASP A 75 19.32 4.09 -22.01
C ASP A 75 18.75 3.00 -22.92
N SER A 76 18.58 1.80 -22.38
CA SER A 76 18.26 0.57 -23.11
C SER A 76 16.96 -0.08 -22.65
N LEU A 77 16.05 0.67 -21.99
CA LEU A 77 14.79 0.12 -21.48
C LEU A 77 13.97 -0.56 -22.59
N TYR A 78 13.97 0.02 -23.80
CA TYR A 78 13.24 -0.50 -24.95
C TYR A 78 13.98 -1.60 -25.72
N GLN A 79 15.07 -2.16 -25.19
CA GLN A 79 15.61 -3.42 -25.70
C GLN A 79 14.73 -4.58 -25.22
N LEU A 80 14.50 -5.57 -26.09
CA LEU A 80 13.58 -6.69 -25.83
C LEU A 80 13.79 -7.36 -24.47
N GLU A 81 15.03 -7.68 -24.13
CA GLU A 81 15.39 -8.32 -22.86
C GLU A 81 15.06 -7.42 -21.66
N ASN A 82 15.48 -6.15 -21.70
CA ASN A 82 15.26 -5.20 -20.60
C ASN A 82 13.79 -4.85 -20.43
N TYR A 83 13.05 -4.71 -21.54
CA TYR A 83 11.63 -4.42 -21.51
C TYR A 83 10.83 -5.56 -20.89
N ASN A 84 11.14 -6.80 -21.29
CA ASN A 84 10.52 -7.99 -20.71
C ASN A 84 10.91 -8.17 -19.23
N ALA A 85 12.16 -7.91 -18.85
CA ALA A 85 12.58 -7.91 -17.45
C ALA A 85 11.83 -6.85 -16.62
N PHE A 86 11.60 -5.67 -17.18
CA PHE A 86 10.82 -4.61 -16.53
C PHE A 86 9.34 -5.00 -16.39
N TYR A 87 8.78 -5.68 -17.41
CA TYR A 87 7.44 -6.25 -17.34
C TYR A 87 7.31 -7.32 -16.26
N ASP A 88 8.29 -8.21 -16.16
CA ASP A 88 8.34 -9.26 -15.14
C ASP A 88 8.49 -8.66 -13.72
N LEU A 89 9.33 -7.63 -13.54
CA LEU A 89 9.45 -6.88 -12.28
C LEU A 89 8.11 -6.29 -11.85
N TYR A 90 7.40 -5.65 -12.77
CA TYR A 90 6.07 -5.10 -12.50
C TYR A 90 5.08 -6.18 -12.05
N GLY A 91 5.13 -7.36 -12.67
CA GLY A 91 4.33 -8.52 -12.27
C GLY A 91 4.67 -8.98 -10.85
N GLN A 92 5.96 -9.15 -10.55
CA GLN A 92 6.45 -9.57 -9.24
C GLN A 92 6.06 -8.58 -8.13
N LEU A 93 6.17 -7.27 -8.38
CA LEU A 93 5.80 -6.25 -7.40
C LEU A 93 4.32 -6.31 -7.00
N LYS A 94 3.43 -6.67 -7.93
CA LYS A 94 2.01 -6.84 -7.62
C LYS A 94 1.70 -8.07 -6.78
N GLU A 95 2.56 -9.08 -6.80
CA GLU A 95 2.37 -10.32 -6.05
C GLU A 95 2.87 -10.20 -4.61
N ILE A 96 3.57 -9.13 -4.26
CA ILE A 96 4.04 -8.86 -2.90
C ILE A 96 2.85 -8.59 -1.99
N GLU A 97 2.76 -9.36 -0.89
CA GLU A 97 1.74 -9.16 0.14
C GLU A 97 1.82 -7.73 0.72
N GLY A 98 0.68 -7.03 0.73
CA GLY A 98 0.59 -5.64 1.17
C GLY A 98 0.77 -4.60 0.06
N VAL A 99 1.13 -4.99 -1.16
CA VAL A 99 1.10 -4.07 -2.32
C VAL A 99 -0.29 -4.05 -2.92
N GLU A 100 -1.03 -2.96 -2.68
CA GLU A 100 -2.39 -2.78 -3.23
C GLU A 100 -2.37 -2.45 -4.73
N GLN A 101 -1.41 -1.63 -5.17
CA GLN A 101 -1.32 -1.19 -6.55
C GLN A 101 0.11 -0.84 -6.95
N VAL A 102 0.52 -1.30 -8.13
CA VAL A 102 1.74 -0.85 -8.82
C VAL A 102 1.34 0.03 -9.99
N VAL A 103 1.90 1.24 -10.05
CA VAL A 103 1.66 2.22 -11.13
C VAL A 103 2.94 2.40 -11.94
N SER A 104 2.88 2.15 -13.25
CA SER A 104 4.04 2.20 -14.16
C SER A 104 3.65 2.60 -15.58
N ILE A 105 4.62 3.05 -16.39
CA ILE A 105 4.47 3.27 -17.84
C ILE A 105 3.94 2.04 -18.58
N LEU A 106 4.16 0.83 -18.04
CA LEU A 106 3.64 -0.42 -18.58
C LEU A 106 2.10 -0.49 -18.57
N GLN A 107 1.43 0.28 -17.70
CA GLN A 107 -0.04 0.39 -17.66
C GLN A 107 -0.58 1.52 -18.53
N ALA A 108 0.27 2.16 -19.33
CA ALA A 108 -0.16 3.22 -20.23
C ALA A 108 -1.32 2.77 -21.13
N ARG A 109 -2.32 3.63 -21.30
CA ARG A 109 -3.48 3.44 -22.17
C ARG A 109 -3.55 4.57 -23.17
N ASN A 110 -3.57 4.24 -24.45
CA ASN A 110 -3.81 5.21 -25.50
C ASN A 110 -5.31 5.48 -25.64
N MET A 111 -5.68 6.75 -25.72
CA MET A 111 -7.04 7.20 -25.96
C MET A 111 -7.28 7.34 -27.47
N LYS A 112 -8.11 6.46 -28.04
CA LYS A 112 -8.46 6.47 -29.46
C LYS A 112 -9.91 6.90 -29.64
N LYS A 113 -10.15 7.88 -30.49
CA LYS A 113 -11.50 8.34 -30.85
C LYS A 113 -12.20 7.23 -31.64
N ASN A 114 -13.38 6.81 -31.18
CA ASN A 114 -14.29 5.96 -31.93
C ASN A 114 -15.39 6.83 -32.55
N GLU A 115 -15.33 7.03 -33.86
CA GLU A 115 -16.27 7.89 -34.58
C GLU A 115 -17.65 7.27 -34.74
N ALA A 116 -17.73 5.93 -34.82
CA ALA A 116 -19.00 5.22 -34.96
C ALA A 116 -19.84 5.30 -33.68
N LEU A 117 -19.20 5.12 -32.53
CA LEU A 117 -19.84 5.20 -31.21
C LEU A 117 -19.85 6.61 -30.63
N LYS A 118 -19.25 7.59 -31.32
CA LYS A 118 -19.05 8.97 -30.84
C LYS A 118 -18.46 9.02 -29.43
N SER A 119 -17.50 8.14 -29.16
CA SER A 119 -16.91 7.94 -27.83
C SER A 119 -15.39 7.81 -27.92
N PHE A 120 -14.73 7.74 -26.75
CA PHE A 120 -13.30 7.45 -26.66
C PHE A 120 -13.09 6.05 -26.11
N GLU A 121 -12.19 5.30 -26.74
CA GLU A 121 -11.72 3.98 -26.29
C GLU A 121 -10.32 4.09 -25.70
N PHE A 122 -10.12 3.47 -24.53
CA PHE A 122 -8.82 3.41 -23.86
C PHE A 122 -8.19 2.04 -24.06
N LYS A 123 -7.19 1.95 -24.93
CA LYS A 123 -6.50 0.69 -25.25
C LYS A 123 -5.15 0.64 -24.56
N PRO A 124 -4.79 -0.47 -23.88
CA PRO A 124 -3.46 -0.59 -23.29
C PRO A 124 -2.39 -0.49 -24.38
N VAL A 125 -1.30 0.21 -24.08
CA VAL A 125 -0.12 0.32 -24.95
C VAL A 125 0.78 -0.90 -24.79
N THR A 126 0.85 -1.45 -23.57
CA THR A 126 1.49 -2.74 -23.27
C THR A 126 0.49 -3.67 -22.64
N SER A 127 0.43 -4.90 -23.16
CA SER A 127 -0.54 -5.91 -22.72
C SER A 127 0.09 -7.24 -22.33
N GLN A 128 1.32 -7.50 -22.76
CA GLN A 128 2.00 -8.77 -22.57
C GLN A 128 3.51 -8.61 -22.76
N ARG A 129 4.24 -9.70 -22.47
CA ARG A 129 5.62 -9.88 -22.94
C ARG A 129 5.66 -9.90 -24.45
N TYR A 130 6.72 -9.35 -25.02
CA TYR A 130 6.94 -9.34 -26.46
C TYR A 130 7.98 -10.39 -26.85
N GLU A 131 7.88 -10.91 -28.06
CA GLU A 131 8.78 -11.94 -28.58
C GLU A 131 9.86 -11.32 -29.49
N THR A 132 9.61 -10.13 -30.03
CA THR A 132 10.50 -9.50 -31.00
C THR A 132 10.81 -8.05 -30.66
N GLN A 133 12.01 -7.60 -31.02
CA GLN A 133 12.43 -6.20 -30.87
C GLN A 133 11.49 -5.22 -31.59
N LYS A 134 10.95 -5.64 -32.75
CA LYS A 134 10.04 -4.82 -33.56
C LYS A 134 8.74 -4.48 -32.83
N GLU A 135 8.24 -5.37 -31.98
CA GLU A 135 7.05 -5.11 -31.17
C GLU A 135 7.36 -4.10 -30.06
N VAL A 136 8.50 -4.24 -29.39
CA VAL A 136 8.94 -3.29 -28.36
C VAL A 136 9.20 -1.91 -28.95
N ASP A 137 9.79 -1.83 -30.14
CA ASP A 137 10.00 -0.56 -30.85
C ASP A 137 8.67 0.11 -31.22
N ALA A 138 7.66 -0.67 -31.61
CA ALA A 138 6.33 -0.15 -31.90
C ALA A 138 5.67 0.44 -30.64
N VAL A 139 5.81 -0.25 -29.51
CA VAL A 139 5.35 0.22 -28.19
C VAL A 139 6.09 1.48 -27.76
N ALA A 140 7.41 1.51 -27.88
CA ALA A 140 8.22 2.68 -27.56
C ALA A 140 7.77 3.91 -28.37
N LYS A 141 7.50 3.71 -29.66
CA LYS A 141 7.00 4.77 -30.56
C LYS A 141 5.59 5.22 -30.18
N GLU A 142 4.70 4.29 -29.81
CA GLU A 142 3.36 4.62 -29.34
C GLU A 142 3.45 5.43 -28.03
N LEU A 143 4.21 4.99 -27.04
CA LEU A 143 4.41 5.71 -25.77
C LEU A 143 5.00 7.11 -25.96
N ALA A 144 6.00 7.26 -26.83
CA ALA A 144 6.60 8.55 -27.16
C ALA A 144 5.62 9.51 -27.86
N SER A 145 4.61 8.98 -28.54
CA SER A 145 3.55 9.78 -29.17
C SER A 145 2.52 10.33 -28.18
N LEU A 146 2.54 9.86 -26.93
CA LEU A 146 1.58 10.21 -25.90
C LEU A 146 2.16 11.27 -24.94
N PRO A 147 1.90 12.57 -25.17
CA PRO A 147 2.53 13.65 -24.41
C PRO A 147 2.12 13.69 -22.94
N PHE A 148 1.00 13.07 -22.58
CA PHE A 148 0.45 13.11 -21.24
C PHE A 148 1.23 12.26 -20.22
N TYR A 149 1.99 11.27 -20.68
CA TYR A 149 2.86 10.45 -19.82
C TYR A 149 4.25 11.08 -19.61
N ARG A 150 4.61 12.09 -20.42
CA ARG A 150 5.88 12.81 -20.30
C ARG A 150 5.93 13.58 -18.98
N LYS A 151 7.05 13.51 -18.28
CA LYS A 151 7.28 14.03 -16.92
C LYS A 151 6.45 13.38 -15.80
N LEU A 152 5.58 12.43 -16.11
CA LEU A 152 4.95 11.56 -15.11
C LEU A 152 5.73 10.25 -14.95
N PHE A 153 5.99 9.56 -16.07
CA PHE A 153 6.63 8.24 -16.07
C PHE A 153 7.91 8.16 -16.91
N TYR A 154 8.21 9.21 -17.68
CA TYR A 154 9.48 9.27 -18.39
C TYR A 154 9.90 10.72 -18.64
N ASN A 155 11.21 10.94 -18.67
CA ASN A 155 11.81 12.22 -18.99
C ASN A 155 12.80 12.10 -20.16
N ASP A 156 12.39 12.61 -21.32
CA ASP A 156 13.16 12.61 -22.57
C ASP A 156 14.54 13.27 -22.46
N LYS A 157 14.72 14.24 -21.54
CA LYS A 157 15.98 14.96 -21.41
C LYS A 157 17.08 14.11 -20.79
N ASN A 158 16.73 13.25 -19.85
CA ASN A 158 17.68 12.51 -19.02
C ASN A 158 17.55 10.98 -19.16
N LYS A 159 16.65 10.49 -20.03
CA LYS A 159 16.36 9.05 -20.20
C LYS A 159 16.06 8.35 -18.86
N THR A 160 15.28 9.04 -18.03
CA THR A 160 14.86 8.57 -16.72
C THR A 160 13.43 8.05 -16.82
N HIS A 161 13.18 6.91 -16.17
CA HIS A 161 11.91 6.22 -16.08
C HIS A 161 11.51 6.04 -14.61
#